data_AF-S0E218-F1
#
_entry.id   AF-S0E218-F1
#
_cell.length_a   1.000
_cell.length_b   1.000
_cell.length_c   1.000
_cell.angle_alpha   90.00
_cell.angle_beta   90.00
_cell.angle_gamma   90.00
#
_symmetry.space_group_name_H-M   'P 1'
#
loop_
_entity.id
_entity.type
_entity.pdbx_description
1 polymer ?
#
loop_
_entity_poly.entity_id
_entity_poly.type
_entity_poly.pdbx_seq_one_letter_code
_entity_poly.pdbx_strand_id
1 'polypeptide(L)'
;MASQITVTPISTPAESNIDFGAIVSNVDVENISDADFDVIREALFTHQVLVFKNQNHLSPKAQYEITQRFDPEAAGSYGHGKTIDAKRSILHPDLKTIPHQPQVQVIGNGFVEEYEGLKNIQLRHPHHRTFHSTTIPDEKDLDFTRFYRWHIDAALYGLAPPVVTSLLAVRVPGGRKQTLVYDDGTNEELTVPLGTTAFVSGCAMYDRLSPEDKEFVRTTKVEYAPHPYVWMSGAKSRSDGLGLVSEGKEIPVEDLPPVEEGKIQILPMCWRNPVTGRLALQVHPSAVRKLHLADGTVIDDLTAVRERVHELQRPGIAPEKVYPHDWEQGDLVLFHNRGVIHSVVGAFAEDEVRLFRQCNIAGSKLPEGPVPVAVGV
;
A
#
# COMPACT_ATOMS: atom_id res chain seq x y z
N MET A 1 19.76 -24.34 14.01
CA MET A 1 20.30 -24.91 12.76
C MET A 1 20.46 -23.77 11.76
N ALA A 2 21.36 -23.87 10.77
CA ALA A 2 21.47 -22.84 9.74
C ALA A 2 20.21 -22.85 8.85
N SER A 3 19.71 -21.67 8.47
CA SER A 3 18.58 -21.53 7.56
C SER A 3 18.89 -22.21 6.21
N GLN A 4 17.88 -22.82 5.62
CA GLN A 4 17.94 -23.40 4.26
C GLN A 4 17.22 -22.51 3.23
N ILE A 5 16.75 -21.33 3.67
CA ILE A 5 16.02 -20.40 2.80
C ILE A 5 16.89 -19.98 1.64
N THR A 6 16.27 -19.93 0.46
CA THR A 6 16.85 -19.31 -0.73
C THR A 6 16.03 -18.08 -1.10
N VAL A 7 16.72 -16.98 -1.36
CA VAL A 7 16.13 -15.71 -1.80
C VAL A 7 16.64 -15.44 -3.20
N THR A 8 15.73 -15.41 -4.17
CA THR A 8 16.06 -15.18 -5.59
C THR A 8 15.32 -13.93 -6.08
N PRO A 9 16.02 -12.88 -6.55
CA PRO A 9 15.37 -11.71 -7.12
C PRO A 9 14.35 -12.09 -8.19
N ILE A 10 13.23 -11.37 -8.25
CA ILE A 10 12.22 -11.60 -9.28
C ILE A 10 12.82 -11.27 -10.65
N SER A 11 12.59 -12.15 -11.63
CA SER A 11 12.97 -11.89 -13.01
C SER A 11 12.00 -10.90 -13.63
N THR A 12 12.53 -9.85 -14.24
CA THR A 12 11.74 -8.81 -14.90
C THR A 12 12.01 -8.82 -16.40
N PRO A 13 11.04 -8.43 -17.25
CA PRO A 13 11.27 -8.23 -18.67
C PRO A 13 12.42 -7.23 -18.92
N ALA A 14 13.08 -7.32 -20.08
CA ALA A 14 14.20 -6.44 -20.44
C ALA A 14 13.82 -4.94 -20.47
N GLU A 15 12.55 -4.64 -20.72
CA GLU A 15 11.99 -3.28 -20.77
C GLU A 15 11.62 -2.73 -19.39
N SER A 16 11.74 -3.52 -18.32
CA SER A 16 11.43 -3.12 -16.95
C SER A 16 12.65 -2.55 -16.23
N ASN A 17 12.43 -1.48 -15.48
CA ASN A 17 13.38 -0.82 -14.58
C ASN A 17 13.15 -1.16 -13.09
N ILE A 18 12.40 -2.24 -12.82
CA ILE A 18 12.15 -2.76 -11.48
C ILE A 18 13.44 -3.35 -10.92
N ASP A 19 13.88 -2.85 -9.76
CA ASP A 19 15.10 -3.26 -9.04
C ASP A 19 14.81 -3.91 -7.67
N PHE A 20 13.56 -4.29 -7.44
CA PHE A 20 13.06 -4.83 -6.18
C PHE A 20 12.20 -6.08 -6.42
N GLY A 21 11.93 -6.81 -5.34
CA GLY A 21 11.18 -8.06 -5.39
C GLY A 21 12.07 -9.30 -5.34
N ALA A 22 11.71 -10.29 -4.53
CA ALA A 22 12.35 -11.60 -4.52
C ALA A 22 11.36 -12.73 -4.22
N ILE A 23 11.64 -13.91 -4.76
CA ILE A 23 10.98 -15.16 -4.41
C ILE A 23 11.76 -15.80 -3.27
N VAL A 24 11.05 -16.23 -2.23
CA VAL A 24 11.60 -16.94 -1.09
C VAL A 24 11.13 -18.39 -1.13
N SER A 25 12.09 -19.32 -1.11
CA SER A 25 11.83 -20.76 -1.16
C SER A 25 12.53 -21.50 -0.02
N ASN A 26 12.17 -22.78 0.14
CA ASN A 26 12.71 -23.67 1.20
C ASN A 26 12.40 -23.16 2.62
N VAL A 27 11.17 -22.71 2.83
CA VAL A 27 10.67 -22.21 4.11
C VAL A 27 9.32 -22.84 4.45
N ASP A 28 9.16 -23.20 5.72
CA ASP A 28 7.85 -23.49 6.32
C ASP A 28 7.38 -22.24 7.06
N VAL A 29 6.46 -21.49 6.44
CA VAL A 29 5.93 -20.24 7.00
C VAL A 29 5.01 -20.51 8.22
N GLU A 30 4.43 -21.71 8.33
CA GLU A 30 3.63 -22.09 9.49
C GLU A 30 4.50 -22.22 10.74
N ASN A 31 5.75 -22.67 10.59
CA ASN A 31 6.67 -22.97 11.70
C ASN A 31 8.05 -22.33 11.51
N ILE A 32 8.09 -21.00 11.47
CA ILE A 32 9.33 -20.24 11.22
C ILE A 32 10.28 -20.28 12.42
N SER A 33 11.51 -20.73 12.17
CA SER A 33 12.61 -20.62 13.13
C SER A 33 13.19 -19.20 13.17
N ASP A 34 13.88 -18.83 14.25
CA ASP A 34 14.48 -17.49 14.35
C ASP A 34 15.54 -17.24 13.25
N ALA A 35 16.33 -18.27 12.90
CA ALA A 35 17.31 -18.18 11.83
C ALA A 35 16.66 -17.96 10.44
N ASP A 36 15.51 -18.59 10.19
CA ASP A 36 14.75 -18.37 8.96
C ASP A 36 14.13 -16.97 8.94
N PHE A 37 13.61 -16.52 10.08
CA PHE A 37 13.07 -15.17 10.21
C PHE A 37 14.15 -14.10 9.96
N ASP A 38 15.38 -14.27 10.46
CA ASP A 38 16.46 -13.33 10.21
C ASP A 38 16.77 -13.18 8.72
N VAL A 39 16.77 -14.28 7.96
CA VAL A 39 16.92 -14.26 6.49
C VAL A 39 15.75 -13.54 5.82
N ILE A 40 14.52 -13.85 6.22
CA ILE A 40 13.31 -13.20 5.68
C ILE A 40 13.30 -11.71 5.99
N ARG A 41 13.72 -11.31 7.19
CA ARG A 41 13.79 -9.92 7.62
C ARG A 41 14.77 -9.12 6.77
N GLU A 42 15.99 -9.62 6.63
CA GLU A 42 17.02 -9.01 5.80
C GLU A 42 16.57 -8.92 4.33
N ALA A 43 16.00 -10.01 3.81
CA ALA A 43 15.50 -10.07 2.45
C ALA A 43 14.36 -9.07 2.21
N LEU A 44 13.43 -8.89 3.15
CA LEU A 44 12.31 -7.97 2.97
C LEU A 44 12.81 -6.52 2.92
N PHE A 45 13.72 -6.15 3.83
CA PHE A 45 14.27 -4.79 3.80
C PHE A 45 15.25 -4.57 2.64
N THR A 46 15.82 -5.60 2.04
CA THR A 46 16.65 -5.48 0.83
C THR A 46 15.80 -5.39 -0.43
N HIS A 47 14.88 -6.33 -0.60
CA HIS A 47 14.10 -6.51 -1.83
C HIS A 47 12.72 -5.84 -1.79
N GLN A 48 12.30 -5.25 -0.67
CA GLN A 48 11.04 -4.53 -0.44
C GLN A 48 9.75 -5.38 -0.58
N VAL A 49 9.71 -6.37 -1.47
CA VAL A 49 8.58 -7.28 -1.69
C VAL A 49 9.13 -8.71 -1.74
N LEU A 50 8.53 -9.62 -0.99
CA LEU A 50 8.86 -11.04 -0.96
C LEU A 50 7.64 -11.87 -1.35
N VAL A 51 7.84 -12.84 -2.24
CA VAL A 51 6.82 -13.77 -2.70
C VAL A 51 7.17 -15.18 -2.23
N PHE A 52 6.24 -15.83 -1.54
CA PHE A 52 6.34 -17.21 -1.09
C PHE A 52 5.28 -18.02 -1.82
N LYS A 53 5.71 -18.99 -2.62
CA LYS A 53 4.80 -19.85 -3.41
C LYS A 53 4.21 -20.97 -2.55
N ASN A 54 3.05 -21.49 -2.96
CA ASN A 54 2.43 -22.72 -2.42
C ASN A 54 2.05 -22.70 -0.91
N GLN A 55 1.66 -21.54 -0.38
CA GLN A 55 1.31 -21.32 1.03
C GLN A 55 -0.20 -21.48 1.33
N ASN A 56 -0.93 -22.28 0.54
CA ASN A 56 -2.38 -22.52 0.74
C ASN A 56 -2.72 -23.09 2.13
N HIS A 57 -1.77 -23.79 2.74
CA HIS A 57 -1.92 -24.43 4.05
C HIS A 57 -1.75 -23.46 5.23
N LEU A 58 -1.22 -22.25 5.00
CA LEU A 58 -0.86 -21.31 6.05
C LEU A 58 -2.08 -20.89 6.87
N SER A 59 -2.04 -21.04 8.19
CA SER A 59 -3.14 -20.63 9.06
C SER A 59 -3.22 -19.10 9.20
N PRO A 60 -4.41 -18.51 9.48
CA PRO A 60 -4.50 -17.07 9.77
C PRO A 60 -3.60 -16.65 10.95
N LYS A 61 -3.43 -17.55 11.93
CA LYS A 61 -2.53 -17.35 13.06
C LYS A 61 -1.08 -17.21 12.60
N ALA A 62 -0.57 -18.14 11.80
CA ALA A 62 0.81 -18.07 11.31
C ALA A 62 1.05 -16.84 10.42
N GLN A 63 0.06 -16.45 9.58
CA GLN A 63 0.12 -15.20 8.81
C GLN A 63 0.24 -13.96 9.71
N TYR A 64 -0.53 -13.92 10.81
CA TYR A 64 -0.42 -12.86 11.80
C TYR A 64 0.96 -12.88 12.49
N GLU A 65 1.43 -14.04 12.93
CA GLU A 65 2.70 -14.19 13.66
C GLU A 65 3.91 -13.75 12.82
N ILE A 66 4.02 -14.18 11.55
CA ILE A 66 5.12 -13.70 10.68
C ILE A 66 5.04 -12.18 10.46
N THR A 67 3.83 -11.63 10.29
CA THR A 67 3.65 -10.17 10.11
C THR A 67 4.06 -9.41 11.36
N GLN A 68 3.68 -9.89 12.55
CA GLN A 68 3.99 -9.25 13.83
C GLN A 68 5.48 -9.35 14.18
N ARG A 69 6.20 -10.40 13.77
CA ARG A 69 7.63 -10.53 14.08
C ARG A 69 8.49 -9.36 13.56
N PHE A 70 8.02 -8.60 12.56
CA PHE A 70 8.70 -7.37 12.10
C PHE A 70 8.55 -6.18 13.04
N ASP A 71 7.57 -6.22 13.94
CA ASP A 71 7.36 -5.24 15.00
C ASP A 71 6.78 -5.93 16.26
N PRO A 72 7.62 -6.64 17.05
CA PRO A 72 7.15 -7.41 18.20
C PRO A 72 6.52 -6.56 19.31
N GLU A 73 6.82 -5.26 19.33
CA GLU A 73 6.27 -4.29 20.29
C GLU A 73 4.89 -3.77 19.86
N ALA A 74 4.43 -4.07 18.65
CA ALA A 74 3.12 -3.64 18.17
C ALA A 74 2.01 -4.31 19.00
N ALA A 75 1.02 -3.51 19.42
CA ALA A 75 -0.10 -3.94 20.26
C ALA A 75 -1.07 -4.94 19.58
N GLY A 76 -0.80 -5.33 18.32
CA GLY A 76 -1.60 -6.32 17.60
C GLY A 76 -2.92 -5.80 17.05
N SER A 77 -3.18 -4.49 17.08
CA SER A 77 -4.35 -3.89 16.42
C SER A 77 -4.15 -3.77 14.91
N TYR A 78 -5.20 -4.01 14.14
CA TYR A 78 -5.20 -3.80 12.68
C TYR A 78 -4.75 -2.37 12.31
N GLY A 79 -4.01 -2.22 11.22
CA GLY A 79 -3.29 -0.98 10.86
C GLY A 79 -4.17 0.27 10.68
N HIS A 80 -5.46 0.09 10.40
CA HIS A 80 -6.44 1.16 10.29
C HIS A 80 -7.30 1.37 11.56
N GLY A 81 -7.03 0.62 12.63
CA GLY A 81 -7.81 0.66 13.87
C GLY A 81 -9.28 0.23 13.69
N LYS A 82 -10.15 0.66 14.60
CA LYS A 82 -11.61 0.57 14.40
C LYS A 82 -12.06 1.79 13.61
N THR A 83 -12.74 1.59 12.49
CA THR A 83 -13.32 2.69 11.70
C THR A 83 -14.36 3.43 12.54
N ILE A 84 -14.04 4.66 12.92
CA ILE A 84 -15.00 5.60 13.49
C ILE A 84 -15.84 6.11 12.31
N ASP A 85 -17.17 6.08 12.45
CA ASP A 85 -18.12 6.43 11.38
C ASP A 85 -17.94 5.60 10.09
N ALA A 86 -18.08 4.28 10.27
CA ALA A 86 -18.01 3.27 9.22
C ALA A 86 -18.86 3.58 7.97
N LYS A 87 -19.98 4.32 8.09
CA LYS A 87 -20.86 4.62 6.96
C LYS A 87 -20.29 5.68 6.02
N ARG A 88 -19.49 6.62 6.52
CA ARG A 88 -18.87 7.69 5.71
C ARG A 88 -17.45 7.36 5.25
N SER A 89 -16.81 6.36 5.86
CA SER A 89 -15.43 5.97 5.53
C SER A 89 -15.33 5.24 4.19
N ILE A 90 -14.34 5.63 3.38
CA ILE A 90 -14.06 4.97 2.10
C ILE A 90 -13.39 3.58 2.22
N LEU A 91 -13.04 3.13 3.43
CA LEU A 91 -12.39 1.82 3.65
C LEU A 91 -13.38 0.68 3.99
N HIS A 92 -14.62 1.02 4.36
CA HIS A 92 -15.53 0.07 4.99
C HIS A 92 -16.15 -1.03 4.09
N PRO A 93 -16.43 -0.85 2.78
CA PRO A 93 -17.18 -1.87 2.04
C PRO A 93 -16.41 -3.18 1.82
N ASP A 94 -15.08 -3.19 1.99
CA ASP A 94 -14.24 -4.22 1.35
C ASP A 94 -13.63 -5.26 2.32
N LEU A 95 -13.66 -5.02 3.64
CA LEU A 95 -13.01 -5.87 4.64
C LEU A 95 -14.00 -6.76 5.40
N LYS A 96 -13.69 -8.05 5.59
CA LYS A 96 -14.40 -8.97 6.49
C LYS A 96 -13.43 -9.58 7.51
N THR A 97 -13.64 -9.34 8.79
CA THR A 97 -12.72 -9.81 9.86
C THR A 97 -12.87 -11.30 10.15
N ILE A 98 -11.77 -12.06 10.18
CA ILE A 98 -11.79 -13.47 10.61
C ILE A 98 -12.09 -13.56 12.11
N PRO A 99 -13.17 -14.23 12.55
CA PRO A 99 -13.58 -14.21 13.97
C PRO A 99 -12.54 -14.80 14.94
N HIS A 100 -11.82 -15.84 14.54
CA HIS A 100 -10.84 -16.52 15.38
C HIS A 100 -9.42 -15.90 15.30
N GLN A 101 -9.18 -15.00 14.34
CA GLN A 101 -7.94 -14.23 14.20
C GLN A 101 -8.21 -12.82 13.66
N PRO A 102 -8.70 -11.88 14.48
CA PRO A 102 -9.22 -10.58 14.02
C PRO A 102 -8.22 -9.62 13.35
N GLN A 103 -6.92 -9.90 13.45
CA GLN A 103 -5.85 -9.15 12.77
C GLN A 103 -5.80 -9.47 11.28
N VAL A 104 -6.39 -10.59 10.86
CA VAL A 104 -6.45 -11.02 9.47
C VAL A 104 -7.84 -10.71 8.91
N GLN A 105 -7.85 -9.93 7.84
CA GLN A 105 -9.05 -9.53 7.11
C GLN A 105 -9.18 -10.36 5.82
N VAL A 106 -10.42 -10.66 5.45
CA VAL A 106 -10.77 -11.28 4.18
C VAL A 106 -11.20 -10.18 3.23
N ILE A 107 -10.57 -10.15 2.05
CA ILE A 107 -10.81 -9.18 0.98
C ILE A 107 -10.97 -9.93 -0.35
N GLY A 108 -11.60 -9.30 -1.35
CA GLY A 108 -11.74 -9.95 -2.65
C GLY A 108 -12.91 -9.44 -3.48
N ASN A 109 -13.44 -10.31 -4.34
CA ASN A 109 -14.59 -10.05 -5.20
C ASN A 109 -15.53 -11.25 -5.23
N GLY A 110 -16.82 -11.00 -5.34
CA GLY A 110 -17.83 -12.03 -5.55
C GLY A 110 -18.34 -12.68 -4.26
N PHE A 111 -19.26 -13.62 -4.41
CA PHE A 111 -19.91 -14.33 -3.32
C PHE A 111 -19.05 -15.51 -2.81
N VAL A 112 -19.02 -15.69 -1.49
CA VAL A 112 -18.38 -16.83 -0.82
C VAL A 112 -19.32 -17.39 0.24
N GLU A 113 -19.66 -18.68 0.12
CA GLU A 113 -20.59 -19.34 1.01
C GLU A 113 -20.04 -19.45 2.44
N GLU A 114 -18.80 -19.93 2.59
CA GLU A 114 -18.15 -20.04 3.89
C GLU A 114 -16.62 -19.93 3.75
N TYR A 115 -15.99 -19.21 4.67
CA TYR A 115 -14.53 -19.15 4.78
C TYR A 115 -14.10 -18.70 6.20
N GLU A 116 -13.24 -19.47 6.85
CA GLU A 116 -12.65 -19.10 8.17
C GLU A 116 -13.69 -18.72 9.25
N GLY A 117 -14.86 -19.38 9.23
CA GLY A 117 -15.97 -19.12 10.15
C GLY A 117 -16.92 -17.99 9.73
N LEU A 118 -16.62 -17.28 8.64
CA LEU A 118 -17.55 -16.34 7.99
C LEU A 118 -18.51 -17.11 7.08
N LYS A 119 -19.78 -16.70 7.02
CA LYS A 119 -20.81 -17.31 6.17
C LYS A 119 -21.51 -16.27 5.31
N ASN A 120 -21.88 -16.65 4.09
CA ASN A 120 -22.61 -15.85 3.11
C ASN A 120 -22.02 -14.45 2.90
N ILE A 121 -20.71 -14.39 2.65
CA ILE A 121 -20.01 -13.10 2.48
C ILE A 121 -20.05 -12.67 1.02
N GLN A 122 -20.47 -11.42 0.80
CA GLN A 122 -20.26 -10.74 -0.47
C GLN A 122 -19.00 -9.87 -0.35
N LEU A 123 -17.99 -10.21 -1.14
CA LEU A 123 -16.77 -9.40 -1.28
C LEU A 123 -16.93 -8.46 -2.47
N ARG A 124 -16.29 -7.29 -2.39
CA ARG A 124 -16.31 -6.26 -3.43
C ARG A 124 -14.89 -5.80 -3.68
N HIS A 125 -14.44 -5.94 -4.92
CA HIS A 125 -13.14 -5.41 -5.29
C HIS A 125 -13.26 -3.88 -5.44
N PRO A 126 -12.30 -3.09 -4.92
CA PRO A 126 -12.29 -1.67 -5.15
C PRO A 126 -12.17 -1.35 -6.64
N HIS A 127 -13.01 -0.45 -7.13
CA HIS A 127 -13.10 -0.18 -8.56
C HIS A 127 -12.98 1.31 -8.85
N HIS A 128 -12.09 1.67 -9.78
CA HIS A 128 -11.82 3.07 -10.14
C HIS A 128 -13.10 3.87 -10.46
N ARG A 129 -14.13 3.28 -11.08
CA ARG A 129 -15.42 3.92 -11.40
C ARG A 129 -16.10 4.58 -10.20
N THR A 130 -15.84 4.07 -8.99
CA THR A 130 -16.47 4.57 -7.76
C THR A 130 -15.68 5.70 -7.09
N PHE A 131 -14.38 5.81 -7.37
CA PHE A 131 -13.46 6.68 -6.64
C PHE A 131 -12.78 7.76 -7.48
N HIS A 132 -12.67 7.55 -8.80
CA HIS A 132 -12.02 8.48 -9.71
C HIS A 132 -12.97 9.60 -10.15
N SER A 133 -12.42 10.75 -10.56
CA SER A 133 -13.19 11.88 -11.10
C SER A 133 -13.69 11.63 -12.53
N THR A 134 -13.02 10.73 -13.25
CA THR A 134 -13.41 10.24 -14.57
C THR A 134 -13.51 8.73 -14.56
N THR A 135 -14.26 8.16 -15.50
CA THR A 135 -14.50 6.72 -15.57
C THR A 135 -14.19 6.18 -16.96
N ILE A 136 -13.76 4.93 -17.02
CA ILE A 136 -13.73 4.16 -18.27
C ILE A 136 -15.19 3.86 -18.65
N PRO A 137 -15.60 3.99 -19.93
CA PRO A 137 -16.94 3.63 -20.37
C PRO A 137 -17.29 2.17 -20.03
N ASP A 138 -18.55 1.92 -19.68
CA ASP A 138 -19.01 0.59 -19.21
C ASP A 138 -18.74 -0.52 -20.24
N GLU A 139 -18.86 -0.20 -21.54
CA GLU A 139 -18.60 -1.15 -22.62
C GLU A 139 -17.12 -1.56 -22.76
N LYS A 140 -16.20 -0.87 -22.08
CA LYS A 140 -14.75 -1.13 -22.09
C LYS A 140 -14.22 -1.63 -20.75
N ASP A 141 -15.03 -1.63 -19.70
CA ASP A 141 -14.60 -1.80 -18.31
C ASP A 141 -13.95 -3.16 -18.01
N LEU A 142 -14.32 -4.20 -18.76
CA LEU A 142 -13.70 -5.53 -18.62
C LEU A 142 -12.37 -5.63 -19.37
N ASP A 143 -12.12 -4.81 -20.39
CA ASP A 143 -10.87 -4.85 -21.15
C ASP A 143 -9.84 -3.84 -20.62
N PHE A 144 -10.31 -2.72 -20.08
CA PHE A 144 -9.49 -1.61 -19.61
C PHE A 144 -9.68 -1.36 -18.12
N THR A 145 -8.61 -0.93 -17.45
CA THR A 145 -8.66 -0.62 -16.01
C THR A 145 -7.72 0.54 -15.66
N ARG A 146 -7.70 0.92 -14.38
CA ARG A 146 -6.84 1.96 -13.81
C ARG A 146 -6.32 1.49 -12.46
N PHE A 147 -5.23 2.09 -12.00
CA PHE A 147 -4.87 2.00 -10.58
C PHE A 147 -6.02 2.54 -9.74
N TYR A 148 -6.51 1.77 -8.78
CA TYR A 148 -7.59 2.24 -7.92
C TYR A 148 -7.15 3.44 -7.07
N ARG A 149 -6.10 3.24 -6.27
CA ARG A 149 -5.51 4.26 -5.40
C ARG A 149 -4.11 3.84 -4.98
N TRP A 150 -3.11 4.62 -5.36
CA TRP A 150 -1.76 4.48 -4.82
C TRP A 150 -1.73 4.91 -3.37
N HIS A 151 -1.26 4.03 -2.48
CA HIS A 151 -1.27 4.28 -1.05
C HIS A 151 -0.20 3.51 -0.28
N ILE A 152 -0.09 3.92 0.99
CA ILE A 152 0.59 3.23 2.07
C ILE A 152 -0.51 2.69 2.98
N ASP A 153 -0.43 1.44 3.43
CA ASP A 153 -1.34 0.98 4.48
C ASP A 153 -1.05 1.75 5.75
N ALA A 154 -1.97 2.59 6.21
CA ALA A 154 -1.82 3.38 7.43
C ALA A 154 -3.15 4.03 7.86
N ALA A 155 -3.39 4.18 9.16
CA ALA A 155 -4.48 5.04 9.62
C ALA A 155 -4.21 6.53 9.36
N LEU A 156 -2.93 6.94 9.41
CA LEU A 156 -2.44 8.33 9.30
C LEU A 156 -3.06 9.30 10.32
N TYR A 157 -3.67 8.75 11.37
CA TYR A 157 -4.24 9.47 12.50
C TYR A 157 -4.18 8.57 13.74
N GLY A 158 -3.36 8.96 14.73
CA GLY A 158 -3.20 8.27 16.02
C GLY A 158 -2.44 6.93 16.01
N LEU A 159 -2.39 6.20 14.89
CA LEU A 159 -1.71 4.90 14.79
C LEU A 159 -0.53 4.95 13.81
N ALA A 160 0.64 4.45 14.22
CA ALA A 160 1.80 4.45 13.35
C ALA A 160 1.57 3.52 12.12
N PRO A 161 2.04 3.93 10.92
CA PRO A 161 1.98 3.08 9.73
C PRO A 161 2.58 1.68 9.98
N PRO A 162 1.90 0.58 9.62
CA PRO A 162 2.47 -0.76 9.61
C PRO A 162 3.87 -0.84 9.01
N VAL A 163 4.75 -1.67 9.58
CA VAL A 163 6.08 -1.95 9.01
C VAL A 163 5.95 -2.85 7.77
N VAL A 164 5.12 -3.90 7.90
CA VAL A 164 4.90 -4.93 6.88
C VAL A 164 3.41 -5.17 6.73
N THR A 165 2.99 -5.42 5.50
CA THR A 165 1.70 -6.02 5.18
C THR A 165 1.93 -7.37 4.53
N SER A 166 1.11 -8.36 4.90
CA SER A 166 1.04 -9.64 4.22
C SER A 166 -0.30 -9.82 3.51
N LEU A 167 -0.24 -10.39 2.30
CA LEU A 167 -1.37 -10.75 1.48
C LEU A 167 -1.23 -12.21 1.07
N LEU A 168 -2.26 -13.03 1.29
CA LEU A 168 -2.31 -14.41 0.83
C LEU A 168 -3.45 -14.58 -0.18
N ALA A 169 -3.11 -15.09 -1.37
CA ALA A 169 -4.05 -15.51 -2.38
C ALA A 169 -4.68 -16.86 -2.01
N VAL A 170 -5.96 -16.86 -1.65
CA VAL A 170 -6.72 -18.10 -1.36
C VAL A 170 -7.40 -18.62 -2.63
N ARG A 171 -8.02 -17.70 -3.38
CA ARG A 171 -8.60 -17.98 -4.70
C ARG A 171 -8.37 -16.78 -5.60
N VAL A 172 -7.79 -17.04 -6.77
CA VAL A 172 -7.60 -16.06 -7.85
C VAL A 172 -8.42 -16.50 -9.06
N PRO A 173 -9.09 -15.57 -9.76
CA PRO A 173 -9.63 -15.87 -11.09
C PRO A 173 -8.45 -15.97 -12.08
N GLY A 174 -8.42 -17.03 -12.86
CA GLY A 174 -7.29 -17.33 -13.74
C GLY A 174 -7.42 -16.70 -15.13
N GLY A 175 -6.29 -16.32 -15.71
CA GLY A 175 -6.09 -16.26 -17.17
C GLY A 175 -6.49 -14.98 -17.90
N ARG A 176 -7.21 -14.04 -17.26
CA ARG A 176 -7.57 -12.76 -17.89
C ARG A 176 -6.55 -11.68 -17.57
N LYS A 177 -6.24 -10.86 -18.57
CA LYS A 177 -5.43 -9.63 -18.47
C LYS A 177 -6.28 -8.44 -18.88
N GLN A 178 -5.88 -7.26 -18.44
CA GLN A 178 -6.51 -6.00 -18.80
C GLN A 178 -5.45 -4.98 -19.24
N THR A 179 -5.85 -4.01 -20.04
CA THR A 179 -5.02 -2.85 -20.36
C THR A 179 -5.26 -1.77 -19.31
N LEU A 180 -4.26 -1.53 -18.47
CA LEU A 180 -4.27 -0.38 -17.58
C LEU A 180 -3.96 0.89 -18.39
N VAL A 181 -4.81 1.90 -18.25
CA VAL A 181 -4.65 3.22 -18.88
C VAL A 181 -4.42 4.28 -17.80
N TYR A 182 -3.56 5.26 -18.04
CA TYR A 182 -3.31 6.35 -17.08
C TYR A 182 -4.28 7.53 -17.26
N ASP A 183 -4.69 7.79 -18.50
CA ASP A 183 -5.62 8.85 -18.89
C ASP A 183 -5.31 10.24 -18.31
N ASP A 184 -4.03 10.53 -18.08
CA ASP A 184 -3.52 11.79 -17.52
C ASP A 184 -2.86 12.69 -18.56
N GLY A 185 -3.06 12.38 -19.85
CA GLY A 185 -2.46 13.07 -20.99
C GLY A 185 -1.17 12.46 -21.51
N THR A 186 -0.57 11.49 -20.83
CA THR A 186 0.68 10.84 -21.29
C THR A 186 0.45 9.78 -22.38
N ASN A 187 -0.77 9.23 -22.49
CA ASN A 187 -1.09 8.04 -23.27
C ASN A 187 -0.27 6.80 -22.85
N GLU A 188 0.22 6.76 -21.61
CA GLU A 188 0.87 5.58 -21.06
C GLU A 188 -0.16 4.47 -20.79
N GLU A 189 0.25 3.23 -21.07
CA GLU A 189 -0.54 2.02 -20.83
C GLU A 189 0.34 0.89 -20.29
N LEU A 190 -0.27 -0.06 -19.59
CA LEU A 190 0.40 -1.24 -19.06
C LEU A 190 -0.54 -2.46 -19.13
N THR A 191 -0.09 -3.57 -19.72
CA THR A 191 -0.85 -4.83 -19.62
C THR A 191 -0.67 -5.43 -18.23
N VAL A 192 -1.77 -5.68 -17.53
CA VAL A 192 -1.76 -6.19 -16.15
C VAL A 192 -2.61 -7.47 -16.02
N PRO A 193 -2.22 -8.42 -15.15
CA PRO A 193 -3.11 -9.51 -14.75
C PRO A 193 -4.35 -9.00 -14.02
N LEU A 194 -5.49 -9.67 -14.21
CA LEU A 194 -6.72 -9.35 -13.48
C LEU A 194 -6.51 -9.45 -11.97
N GLY A 195 -6.90 -8.40 -11.22
CA GLY A 195 -6.83 -8.44 -9.76
C GLY A 195 -5.44 -8.35 -9.18
N THR A 196 -4.48 -7.86 -9.97
CA THR A 196 -3.09 -7.65 -9.54
C THR A 196 -3.01 -6.65 -8.40
N THR A 197 -1.97 -6.80 -7.59
CA THR A 197 -1.48 -5.73 -6.72
C THR A 197 -0.25 -5.15 -7.39
N ALA A 198 -0.33 -3.87 -7.76
CA ALA A 198 0.76 -3.13 -8.36
C ALA A 198 1.63 -2.50 -7.26
N PHE A 199 2.95 -2.66 -7.36
CA PHE A 199 3.92 -2.09 -6.43
C PHE A 199 4.90 -1.17 -7.16
N VAL A 200 5.37 -0.14 -6.47
CA VAL A 200 6.49 0.71 -6.88
C VAL A 200 7.39 1.01 -5.69
N SER A 201 8.69 1.10 -5.93
CA SER A 201 9.70 1.31 -4.88
C SER A 201 9.87 2.80 -4.58
N GLY A 202 9.54 3.21 -3.35
CA GLY A 202 9.78 4.58 -2.88
C GLY A 202 11.27 4.92 -2.84
N CYS A 203 12.14 3.93 -2.61
CA CYS A 203 13.60 4.10 -2.71
C CYS A 203 14.01 4.47 -4.14
N ALA A 204 13.49 3.73 -5.12
CA ALA A 204 13.81 3.95 -6.51
C ALA A 204 13.19 5.27 -7.03
N MET A 205 12.08 5.75 -6.45
CA MET A 205 11.58 7.11 -6.70
C MET A 205 12.57 8.16 -6.19
N TYR A 206 12.98 8.06 -4.92
CA TYR A 206 13.92 8.99 -4.30
C TYR A 206 15.24 9.06 -5.05
N ASP A 207 15.81 7.92 -5.45
CA ASP A 207 17.12 7.86 -6.13
C ASP A 207 17.12 8.61 -7.47
N ARG A 208 15.97 8.73 -8.13
CA ARG A 208 15.79 9.40 -9.43
C ARG A 208 15.45 10.88 -9.34
N LEU A 209 15.15 11.39 -8.14
CA LEU A 209 14.87 12.81 -7.93
C LEU A 209 16.08 13.68 -8.31
N SER A 210 15.80 14.89 -8.77
CA SER A 210 16.82 15.91 -8.97
C SER A 210 17.53 16.26 -7.65
N PRO A 211 18.75 16.83 -7.66
CA PRO A 211 19.40 17.26 -6.42
C PRO A 211 18.55 18.24 -5.58
N GLU A 212 17.83 19.15 -6.24
CA GLU A 212 16.91 20.09 -5.59
C GLU A 212 15.72 19.37 -4.94
N ASP A 213 15.08 18.46 -5.67
CA ASP A 213 13.98 17.67 -5.12
C ASP A 213 14.46 16.77 -3.98
N LYS A 214 15.66 16.19 -4.08
CA LYS A 214 16.26 15.41 -2.98
C LYS A 214 16.41 16.26 -1.73
N GLU A 215 16.89 17.50 -1.84
CA GLU A 215 16.99 18.39 -0.68
C GLU A 215 15.61 18.73 -0.11
N PHE A 216 14.65 19.05 -0.98
CA PHE A 216 13.27 19.33 -0.58
C PHE A 216 12.64 18.17 0.19
N VAL A 217 12.65 16.94 -0.35
CA VAL A 217 11.98 15.79 0.28
C VAL A 217 12.69 15.29 1.54
N ARG A 218 14.02 15.53 1.65
CA ARG A 218 14.77 15.16 2.85
C ARG A 218 14.46 16.05 4.04
N THR A 219 14.10 17.30 3.80
CA THR A 219 13.92 18.30 4.84
C THR A 219 12.45 18.63 5.12
N THR A 220 11.54 18.22 4.23
CA THR A 220 10.09 18.44 4.35
C THR A 220 9.43 17.36 5.21
N LYS A 221 8.45 17.77 6.02
CA LYS A 221 7.49 16.87 6.68
C LYS A 221 6.10 17.01 6.09
N VAL A 222 5.36 15.91 6.09
CA VAL A 222 4.00 15.78 5.56
C VAL A 222 3.01 15.71 6.71
N GLU A 223 2.05 16.63 6.74
CA GLU A 223 0.90 16.57 7.63
C GLU A 223 -0.27 15.90 6.92
N TYR A 224 -0.88 14.92 7.60
CA TYR A 224 -2.08 14.24 7.14
C TYR A 224 -3.32 14.82 7.80
N ALA A 225 -4.46 14.80 7.09
CA ALA A 225 -5.71 15.30 7.64
C ALA A 225 -6.19 14.46 8.84
N PRO A 226 -6.88 15.07 9.83
CA PRO A 226 -7.55 14.30 10.87
C PRO A 226 -8.65 13.43 10.26
N HIS A 227 -8.87 12.24 10.81
CA HIS A 227 -9.83 11.26 10.30
C HIS A 227 -9.77 11.12 8.76
N PRO A 228 -8.59 10.83 8.18
CA PRO A 228 -8.30 11.10 6.77
C PRO A 228 -9.27 10.41 5.79
N TYR A 229 -9.68 9.17 6.11
CA TYR A 229 -10.61 8.39 5.29
C TYR A 229 -12.07 8.83 5.36
N VAL A 230 -12.42 9.64 6.37
CA VAL A 230 -13.69 10.37 6.40
C VAL A 230 -13.49 11.70 5.68
N TRP A 231 -12.48 12.48 6.06
CA TRP A 231 -12.16 13.79 5.47
C TRP A 231 -12.19 13.79 3.93
N MET A 232 -11.56 12.79 3.29
CA MET A 232 -11.49 12.73 1.83
C MET A 232 -12.69 12.06 1.13
N SER A 233 -13.72 11.63 1.87
CA SER A 233 -14.82 10.81 1.31
C SER A 233 -15.67 11.49 0.23
N GLY A 234 -15.74 12.82 0.22
CA GLY A 234 -16.41 13.60 -0.83
C GLY A 234 -15.55 13.90 -2.05
N ALA A 235 -14.22 13.77 -1.93
CA ALA A 235 -13.28 14.04 -3.01
C ALA A 235 -13.09 12.83 -3.93
N LYS A 236 -12.55 13.07 -5.14
CA LYS A 236 -12.33 12.06 -6.16
C LYS A 236 -10.86 11.98 -6.55
N SER A 237 -10.41 10.77 -6.88
CA SER A 237 -9.04 10.49 -7.30
C SER A 237 -8.78 10.91 -8.75
N ARG A 238 -7.50 11.20 -9.04
CA ARG A 238 -7.00 11.35 -10.41
C ARG A 238 -7.13 10.03 -11.17
N SER A 239 -7.08 10.07 -12.50
CA SER A 239 -7.21 8.89 -13.36
C SER A 239 -6.08 7.88 -13.18
N ASP A 240 -4.89 8.33 -12.80
CA ASP A 240 -3.73 7.50 -12.47
C ASP A 240 -3.77 6.91 -11.04
N GLY A 241 -4.81 7.24 -10.26
CA GLY A 241 -4.97 6.82 -8.86
C GLY A 241 -3.99 7.46 -7.88
N LEU A 242 -3.17 8.43 -8.31
CA LEU A 242 -2.13 9.06 -7.51
C LEU A 242 -2.64 10.35 -6.85
N GLY A 243 -3.34 10.18 -5.73
CA GLY A 243 -3.91 11.31 -4.98
C GLY A 243 -5.27 11.76 -5.52
N LEU A 244 -5.71 12.92 -5.04
CA LEU A 244 -7.06 13.45 -5.29
C LEU A 244 -7.02 14.73 -6.12
N VAL A 245 -8.13 15.01 -6.80
CA VAL A 245 -8.38 16.29 -7.47
C VAL A 245 -8.79 17.31 -6.41
N SER A 246 -8.23 18.52 -6.47
CA SER A 246 -8.58 19.61 -5.56
C SER A 246 -9.80 20.37 -6.05
N GLU A 247 -10.98 19.91 -5.60
CA GLU A 247 -12.28 20.51 -5.94
C GLU A 247 -13.00 21.12 -4.72
N GLY A 248 -12.35 21.15 -3.55
CA GLY A 248 -12.96 21.62 -2.29
C GLY A 248 -14.12 20.74 -1.82
N LYS A 249 -14.06 19.43 -2.08
CA LYS A 249 -15.11 18.44 -1.76
C LYS A 249 -14.78 17.60 -0.52
N GLU A 250 -13.68 17.91 0.15
CA GLU A 250 -13.33 17.35 1.45
C GLU A 250 -14.38 17.75 2.48
N ILE A 251 -14.63 16.89 3.46
CA ILE A 251 -15.51 17.22 4.58
C ILE A 251 -14.85 18.33 5.41
N PRO A 252 -15.54 19.45 5.71
CA PRO A 252 -15.03 20.50 6.59
C PRO A 252 -14.64 19.95 7.97
N VAL A 253 -13.63 20.54 8.60
CA VAL A 253 -13.09 20.02 9.88
C VAL A 253 -14.16 20.01 10.98
N GLU A 254 -15.05 21.00 10.98
CA GLU A 254 -16.20 21.12 11.88
C GLU A 254 -17.23 19.99 11.73
N ASP A 255 -17.27 19.31 10.58
CA ASP A 255 -18.19 18.21 10.26
C ASP A 255 -17.55 16.82 10.41
N LEU A 256 -16.28 16.78 10.82
CA LEU A 256 -15.57 15.56 11.18
C LEU A 256 -15.93 15.11 12.60
N PRO A 257 -15.71 13.82 12.93
CA PRO A 257 -15.68 13.40 14.33
C PRO A 257 -14.68 14.28 15.14
N PRO A 258 -14.86 14.41 16.47
CA PRO A 258 -13.99 15.24 17.31
C PRO A 258 -12.51 15.02 17.00
N VAL A 259 -11.79 16.11 16.74
CA VAL A 259 -10.38 16.09 16.39
C VAL A 259 -9.54 16.20 17.66
N GLU A 260 -8.76 15.16 17.92
CA GLU A 260 -7.68 15.19 18.89
C GLU A 260 -6.38 15.59 18.18
N GLU A 261 -5.89 16.81 18.45
CA GLU A 261 -4.70 17.39 17.80
C GLU A 261 -3.45 16.50 17.92
N GLY A 262 -3.24 15.89 19.09
CA GLY A 262 -2.10 14.99 19.33
C GLY A 262 -2.09 13.70 18.49
N LYS A 263 -3.20 13.40 17.80
CA LYS A 263 -3.30 12.26 16.88
C LYS A 263 -3.01 12.64 15.42
N ILE A 264 -2.97 13.93 15.08
CA ILE A 264 -2.56 14.38 13.74
C ILE A 264 -1.10 13.98 13.53
N GLN A 265 -0.84 13.33 12.39
CA GLN A 265 0.51 12.85 12.09
C GLN A 265 1.22 13.82 11.16
N ILE A 266 2.38 14.30 11.63
CA ILE A 266 3.36 15.04 10.84
C ILE A 266 4.59 14.15 10.69
N LEU A 267 4.74 13.51 9.53
CA LEU A 267 5.78 12.50 9.28
C LEU A 267 6.84 13.03 8.32
N PRO A 268 8.09 12.53 8.35
CA PRO A 268 9.07 12.81 7.30
C PRO A 268 8.51 12.47 5.91
N MET A 269 8.84 13.27 4.89
CA MET A 269 8.46 12.94 3.51
C MET A 269 9.27 11.76 2.94
N CYS A 270 10.52 11.59 3.40
CA CYS A 270 11.33 10.41 3.15
C CYS A 270 11.44 9.51 4.37
N TRP A 271 11.16 8.22 4.23
CA TRP A 271 11.29 7.23 5.31
C TRP A 271 12.56 6.42 5.13
N ARG A 272 13.30 6.22 6.21
CA ARG A 272 14.56 5.49 6.22
C ARG A 272 14.33 4.00 6.43
N ASN A 273 14.91 3.20 5.55
CA ASN A 273 14.95 1.75 5.70
C ASN A 273 15.88 1.38 6.87
N PRO A 274 15.40 0.63 7.89
CA PRO A 274 16.15 0.35 9.11
C PRO A 274 17.34 -0.59 8.91
N VAL A 275 17.38 -1.34 7.81
CA VAL A 275 18.47 -2.28 7.48
C VAL A 275 19.41 -1.66 6.46
N THR A 276 18.89 -1.19 5.33
CA THR A 276 19.75 -0.72 4.23
C THR A 276 20.18 0.75 4.36
N GLY A 277 19.52 1.54 5.23
CA GLY A 277 19.74 2.98 5.35
C GLY A 277 19.24 3.84 4.18
N ARG A 278 18.88 3.23 3.04
CA ARG A 278 18.22 3.89 1.90
C ARG A 278 16.98 4.67 2.33
N LEU A 279 16.72 5.76 1.63
CA LEU A 279 15.54 6.59 1.84
C LEU A 279 14.49 6.28 0.77
N ALA A 280 13.25 6.09 1.20
CA ALA A 280 12.08 5.97 0.33
C ALA A 280 11.29 7.28 0.33
N LEU A 281 10.94 7.82 -0.84
CA LEU A 281 9.93 8.87 -0.95
C LEU A 281 8.57 8.23 -0.62
N GLN A 282 8.03 8.54 0.56
CA GLN A 282 6.98 7.74 1.17
C GLN A 282 5.86 8.65 1.70
N VAL A 283 4.99 9.04 0.77
CA VAL A 283 3.83 9.91 1.02
C VAL A 283 2.56 9.17 0.62
N HIS A 284 1.52 9.22 1.46
CA HIS A 284 0.19 8.78 1.06
C HIS A 284 -0.51 9.93 0.32
N PRO A 285 -0.66 9.87 -1.02
CA PRO A 285 -1.02 11.04 -1.83
C PRO A 285 -2.47 11.49 -1.66
N SER A 286 -3.39 10.60 -1.25
CA SER A 286 -4.80 11.00 -1.05
C SER A 286 -5.07 11.71 0.28
N ALA A 287 -4.30 11.40 1.33
CA ALA A 287 -4.56 11.85 2.70
C ALA A 287 -3.72 13.07 3.10
N VAL A 288 -2.78 13.49 2.25
CA VAL A 288 -1.91 14.64 2.49
C VAL A 288 -2.71 15.94 2.58
N ARG A 289 -2.39 16.77 3.57
CA ARG A 289 -3.03 18.05 3.83
C ARG A 289 -2.06 19.23 3.75
N LYS A 290 -0.90 19.13 4.41
CA LYS A 290 0.09 20.22 4.46
C LYS A 290 1.52 19.72 4.28
N LEU A 291 2.39 20.60 3.83
CA LEU A 291 3.85 20.38 3.81
C LEU A 291 4.55 21.39 4.72
N HIS A 292 5.34 20.88 5.66
CA HIS A 292 6.14 21.68 6.61
C HIS A 292 7.59 21.69 6.13
N LEU A 293 8.08 22.87 5.74
CA LEU A 293 9.41 23.04 5.17
C LEU A 293 10.48 23.31 6.24
N ALA A 294 11.75 23.17 5.84
CA ALA A 294 12.90 23.31 6.73
C ALA A 294 13.04 24.70 7.36
N ASP A 295 12.60 25.74 6.64
CA ASP A 295 12.66 27.14 7.05
C ASP A 295 11.50 27.56 7.96
N GLY A 296 10.58 26.63 8.26
CA GLY A 296 9.37 26.87 9.06
C GLY A 296 8.14 27.28 8.25
N THR A 297 8.25 27.42 6.92
CA THR A 297 7.11 27.67 6.04
C THR A 297 6.18 26.44 6.04
N VAL A 298 4.87 26.69 6.10
CA VAL A 298 3.84 25.65 5.96
C VAL A 298 3.04 25.91 4.69
N ILE A 299 3.12 24.99 3.73
CA ILE A 299 2.25 24.98 2.55
C ILE A 299 0.92 24.34 2.96
N ASP A 300 -0.13 25.16 3.08
CA ASP A 300 -1.50 24.75 3.45
C ASP A 300 -2.51 25.00 2.30
N ASP A 301 -2.02 25.44 1.13
CA ASP A 301 -2.83 25.41 -0.09
C ASP A 301 -2.92 23.96 -0.57
N LEU A 302 -4.08 23.33 -0.39
CA LEU A 302 -4.27 21.91 -0.68
C LEU A 302 -4.00 21.56 -2.15
N THR A 303 -4.24 22.49 -3.08
CA THR A 303 -3.92 22.29 -4.51
C THR A 303 -2.41 22.24 -4.70
N ALA A 304 -1.67 23.23 -4.20
CA ALA A 304 -0.22 23.26 -4.28
C ALA A 304 0.43 22.03 -3.61
N VAL A 305 -0.10 21.61 -2.45
CA VAL A 305 0.35 20.41 -1.75
C VAL A 305 0.17 19.16 -2.61
N ARG A 306 -1.01 18.96 -3.20
CA ARG A 306 -1.31 17.77 -4.02
C ARG A 306 -0.57 17.75 -5.33
N GLU A 307 -0.47 18.88 -6.04
CA GLU A 307 0.33 18.96 -7.27
C GLU A 307 1.80 18.67 -6.97
N ARG A 308 2.35 19.23 -5.90
CA ARG A 308 3.76 18.96 -5.54
C ARG A 308 4.01 17.49 -5.22
N VAL A 309 3.11 16.83 -4.50
CA VAL A 309 3.24 15.39 -4.21
C VAL A 309 3.07 14.57 -5.50
N HIS A 310 2.14 14.94 -6.37
CA HIS A 310 1.93 14.29 -7.66
C HIS A 310 3.17 14.40 -8.56
N GLU A 311 3.74 15.60 -8.71
CA GLU A 311 4.98 15.84 -9.47
C GLU A 311 6.14 14.93 -9.00
N LEU A 312 6.29 14.78 -7.69
CA LEU A 312 7.37 13.97 -7.10
C LEU A 312 7.15 12.46 -7.29
N GLN A 313 5.90 11.97 -7.23
CA GLN A 313 5.58 10.54 -7.28
C GLN A 313 5.19 10.02 -8.68
N ARG A 314 4.63 10.86 -9.56
CA ARG A 314 4.10 10.44 -10.87
C ARG A 314 5.15 9.80 -11.78
N PRO A 315 6.39 10.32 -11.88
CA PRO A 315 7.45 9.65 -12.64
C PRO A 315 7.80 8.28 -12.07
N GLY A 316 7.54 8.06 -10.78
CA GLY A 316 7.79 6.81 -10.07
C GLY A 316 6.83 5.68 -10.42
N ILE A 317 5.63 6.02 -10.92
CA ILE A 317 4.63 5.05 -11.35
C ILE A 317 4.59 4.88 -12.87
N ALA A 318 5.60 5.31 -13.63
CA ALA A 318 5.69 5.04 -15.08
C ALA A 318 5.64 3.51 -15.35
N PRO A 319 5.07 3.05 -16.49
CA PRO A 319 4.80 1.64 -16.75
C PRO A 319 5.99 0.69 -16.48
N GLU A 320 7.19 1.10 -16.87
CA GLU A 320 8.42 0.32 -16.72
C GLU A 320 8.93 0.20 -15.27
N LYS A 321 8.33 0.93 -14.31
CA LYS A 321 8.70 0.95 -12.89
C LYS A 321 7.68 0.23 -12.00
N VAL A 322 6.54 -0.15 -12.57
CA VAL A 322 5.46 -0.82 -11.84
C VAL A 322 5.70 -2.32 -11.88
N TYR A 323 5.68 -2.94 -10.70
CA TYR A 323 5.60 -4.40 -10.56
C TYR A 323 4.14 -4.83 -10.37
N PRO A 324 3.42 -5.26 -11.43
CA PRO A 324 2.12 -5.89 -11.29
C PRO A 324 2.31 -7.37 -10.93
N HIS A 325 2.07 -7.72 -9.66
CA HIS A 325 2.19 -9.11 -9.23
C HIS A 325 1.10 -9.98 -9.87
N ASP A 326 1.51 -10.97 -10.66
CA ASP A 326 0.63 -11.98 -11.25
C ASP A 326 0.37 -13.09 -10.22
N TRP A 327 -0.78 -13.00 -9.56
CA TRP A 327 -1.11 -13.84 -8.41
C TRP A 327 -1.40 -15.29 -8.82
N GLU A 328 -0.77 -16.25 -8.14
CA GLU A 328 -1.19 -17.65 -8.15
C GLU A 328 -1.87 -18.04 -6.82
N GLN A 329 -2.71 -19.07 -6.85
CA GLN A 329 -3.31 -19.60 -5.61
C GLN A 329 -2.21 -20.13 -4.67
N GLY A 330 -2.21 -19.64 -3.44
CA GLY A 330 -1.20 -19.96 -2.44
C GLY A 330 -0.02 -19.01 -2.43
N ASP A 331 0.01 -17.98 -3.26
CA ASP A 331 1.01 -16.93 -3.12
C ASP A 331 0.77 -16.16 -1.82
N LEU A 332 1.78 -16.16 -0.95
CA LEU A 332 1.90 -15.21 0.16
C LEU A 332 2.88 -14.13 -0.26
N VAL A 333 2.44 -12.88 -0.25
CA VAL A 333 3.30 -11.72 -0.49
C VAL A 333 3.45 -10.94 0.79
N LEU A 334 4.70 -10.72 1.21
CA LEU A 334 5.05 -9.76 2.24
C LEU A 334 5.67 -8.55 1.56
N PHE A 335 5.23 -7.35 1.91
CA PHE A 335 5.89 -6.13 1.44
C PHE A 335 6.21 -5.18 2.58
N HIS A 336 7.37 -4.54 2.47
CA HIS A 336 7.82 -3.47 3.34
C HIS A 336 6.95 -2.23 3.08
N ASN A 337 5.82 -2.15 3.80
CA ASN A 337 4.83 -1.09 3.65
C ASN A 337 5.41 0.32 3.82
N ARG A 338 6.55 0.45 4.53
CA ARG A 338 7.27 1.71 4.72
C ARG A 338 8.27 2.06 3.61
N GLY A 339 8.42 1.23 2.59
CA GLY A 339 9.34 1.47 1.46
C GLY A 339 8.72 1.34 0.07
N VAL A 340 7.46 0.91 -0.02
CA VAL A 340 6.69 0.85 -1.28
C VAL A 340 5.37 1.59 -1.13
N ILE A 341 4.85 2.13 -2.23
CA ILE A 341 3.42 2.40 -2.35
C ILE A 341 2.83 1.36 -3.30
N HIS A 342 1.55 1.07 -3.11
CA HIS A 342 0.88 0.02 -3.88
C HIS A 342 -0.57 0.41 -4.21
N SER A 343 -1.13 -0.29 -5.20
CA SER A 343 -2.49 -0.08 -5.67
C SER A 343 -3.10 -1.41 -6.11
N VAL A 344 -4.37 -1.61 -5.79
CA VAL A 344 -5.16 -2.70 -6.38
C VAL A 344 -5.60 -2.29 -7.79
N VAL A 345 -5.63 -3.27 -8.68
CA VAL A 345 -5.95 -3.06 -10.09
C VAL A 345 -6.89 -4.15 -10.57
N GLY A 346 -7.86 -3.77 -11.38
CA GLY A 346 -8.75 -4.69 -12.07
C GLY A 346 -10.20 -4.30 -12.00
N ALA A 347 -10.95 -4.73 -13.01
CA ALA A 347 -12.40 -4.69 -13.05
C ALA A 347 -12.89 -6.12 -13.28
N PHE A 348 -13.64 -6.63 -12.31
CA PHE A 348 -14.10 -8.01 -12.29
C PHE A 348 -15.51 -8.10 -12.86
N ALA A 349 -15.77 -9.15 -13.63
CA ALA A 349 -17.12 -9.56 -13.94
C ALA A 349 -17.83 -10.09 -12.67
N GLU A 350 -19.17 -10.17 -12.72
CA GLU A 350 -19.97 -10.57 -11.56
C GLU A 350 -19.67 -12.00 -11.06
N ASP A 351 -19.28 -12.90 -11.97
CA ASP A 351 -19.00 -14.31 -11.70
C ASP A 351 -17.51 -14.58 -11.36
N GLU A 352 -16.62 -13.60 -11.52
CA GLU A 352 -15.21 -13.75 -11.22
C GLU A 352 -14.94 -13.58 -9.73
N VAL A 353 -14.64 -14.69 -9.06
CA VAL A 353 -14.48 -14.70 -7.61
C VAL A 353 -13.02 -14.65 -7.19
N ARG A 354 -12.68 -13.66 -6.35
CA ARG A 354 -11.36 -13.46 -5.75
C ARG A 354 -11.48 -13.54 -4.23
N LEU A 355 -10.59 -14.27 -3.57
CA LEU A 355 -10.59 -14.42 -2.11
C LEU A 355 -9.16 -14.35 -1.59
N PHE A 356 -8.91 -13.40 -0.70
CA PHE A 356 -7.59 -13.10 -0.16
C PHE A 356 -7.66 -12.90 1.34
N ARG A 357 -6.55 -13.18 2.02
CA ARG A 357 -6.32 -12.74 3.40
C ARG A 357 -5.31 -11.61 3.41
N GLN A 358 -5.62 -10.52 4.12
CA GLN A 358 -4.72 -9.41 4.39
C GLN A 358 -4.44 -9.32 5.89
N CYS A 359 -3.18 -9.13 6.25
CA CYS A 359 -2.78 -8.78 7.61
C CYS A 359 -1.83 -7.59 7.58
N ASN A 360 -2.20 -6.52 8.26
CA ASN A 360 -1.32 -5.40 8.58
C ASN A 360 -1.59 -4.97 10.03
N ILE A 361 -0.53 -4.61 10.74
CA ILE A 361 -0.57 -4.33 12.18
C ILE A 361 -0.06 -2.92 12.39
N ALA A 362 -0.80 -2.11 13.15
CA ALA A 362 -0.37 -0.76 13.50
C ALA A 362 1.02 -0.82 14.17
N GLY A 363 1.95 0.00 13.68
CA GLY A 363 3.31 -0.01 14.19
C GLY A 363 3.40 0.47 15.63
N SER A 364 4.40 0.00 16.36
CA SER A 364 4.78 0.49 17.70
C SER A 364 5.45 1.86 17.64
N LYS A 365 6.09 2.20 16.50
CA LYS A 365 6.89 3.41 16.29
C LYS A 365 6.54 4.09 14.98
N LEU A 366 6.56 5.43 14.96
CA LEU A 366 6.47 6.21 13.73
C LEU A 366 7.68 5.95 12.82
N PRO A 367 7.55 6.12 11.49
CA PRO A 367 8.68 6.00 10.58
C PRO A 367 9.74 7.07 10.86
N GLU A 368 11.01 6.67 10.74
CA GLU A 368 12.14 7.58 10.89
C GLU A 368 12.53 8.19 9.55
N GLY A 369 12.96 9.46 9.59
CA GLY A 369 13.39 10.18 8.40
C GLY A 369 14.89 10.09 8.13
N PRO A 370 15.41 10.95 7.23
CA PRO A 370 16.85 11.13 7.05
C PRO A 370 17.54 11.53 8.35
N VAL A 371 18.73 10.97 8.59
CA VAL A 371 19.59 11.44 9.69
C VAL A 371 20.27 12.74 9.25
N PRO A 372 20.35 13.75 10.12
CA PRO A 372 21.18 14.92 9.86
C PRO A 372 22.62 14.47 9.57
N VAL A 373 23.17 14.87 8.43
CA VAL A 373 24.60 14.68 8.17
C VAL A 373 25.31 15.56 9.18
N ALA A 374 26.15 14.98 10.04
CA ALA A 374 27.00 15.77 10.93
C ALA A 374 27.81 16.72 10.04
N VAL A 375 27.58 18.02 10.19
CA VAL A 375 28.41 19.04 9.53
C VAL A 375 29.80 18.82 10.10
N GLY A 376 30.73 18.33 9.26
CA GLY A 376 32.12 18.17 9.66
C GLY A 376 32.62 19.49 10.22
N VAL A 377 33.09 19.46 11.47
CA VAL A 377 33.71 20.59 12.17
C VAL A 377 35.03 20.93 11.52
#